data_AF-A0A7J0HEF9-F1
#
_entry.id   AF-A0A7J0HEF9-F1
#
_cell.length_a   1.000
_cell.length_b   1.000
_cell.length_c   1.000
_cell.angle_alpha   90.00
_cell.angle_beta   90.00
_cell.angle_gamma   90.00
#
_symmetry.space_group_name_H-M   'P 1'
#
loop_
_entity.id
_entity.type
_entity.pdbx_description
1 polymer ?
#
loop_
_entity_poly.entity_id
_entity_poly.type
_entity_poly.pdbx_seq_one_letter_code
_entity_poly.pdbx_strand_id
1 'polypeptide(L)'
;MYDPFIQELPEAYQDFISHIVDVQADGHCGFRAIAAQIGYGEDNWAQVRMDLIEEIQTNMELYNVLYPEYNYANTLLHSLAWFAPTAPRVYWMYFMSLGVVIASRYNLVLHIFDTYHSGCFTHLPLRSYPVPVKNRREIAIARIRGNHFVQVFLRPHYPVPPTPLWWRQHVSIEVRGWVESYIVRMNLWSEIMGGGPGTSGGEFGGDID
;
A
#
# COMPACT_ATOMS: atom_id res chain seq x y z
N MET A 1 16.85 11.28 -20.12
CA MET A 1 15.65 12.13 -19.92
C MET A 1 15.10 11.74 -18.56
N TYR A 2 15.04 12.67 -17.61
CA TYR A 2 14.53 12.37 -16.27
C TYR A 2 13.00 12.25 -16.33
N ASP A 3 12.44 11.28 -15.60
CA ASP A 3 11.00 11.03 -15.52
C ASP A 3 10.34 12.11 -14.64
N PRO A 4 9.41 12.92 -15.17
CA PRO A 4 8.82 14.04 -14.44
C PRO A 4 8.03 13.59 -13.20
N PHE A 5 7.55 12.34 -13.15
CA PHE A 5 6.85 11.84 -11.98
C PHE A 5 7.80 11.45 -10.85
N ILE A 6 9.03 11.02 -11.17
CA ILE A 6 10.04 10.72 -10.14
C ILE A 6 10.40 12.00 -9.37
N GLN A 7 10.42 13.15 -10.06
CA GLN A 7 10.74 14.45 -9.45
C GLN A 7 9.68 14.96 -8.48
N GLU A 8 8.46 14.40 -8.50
CA GLU A 8 7.40 14.73 -7.55
C GLU A 8 7.63 14.06 -6.19
N LEU A 9 8.48 13.03 -6.13
CA LEU A 9 8.83 12.34 -4.89
C LEU A 9 10.09 12.95 -4.26
N PRO A 10 10.25 12.85 -2.93
CA PRO A 10 11.46 13.28 -2.24
C PRO A 10 12.74 12.72 -2.87
N GLU A 11 13.77 13.56 -2.99
CA GLU A 11 15.08 13.20 -3.59
C GLU A 11 15.67 11.92 -2.99
N ALA A 12 15.45 11.70 -1.69
CA ALA A 12 15.88 10.51 -0.96
C ALA A 12 15.38 9.17 -1.55
N TYR A 13 14.31 9.17 -2.35
CA TYR A 13 13.74 7.94 -2.94
C TYR A 13 14.13 7.78 -4.40
N GLN A 14 14.40 8.90 -5.09
CA GLN A 14 14.43 8.96 -6.55
C GLN A 14 15.46 8.00 -7.15
N ASP A 15 16.63 7.88 -6.52
CA ASP A 15 17.70 6.99 -6.98
C ASP A 15 17.31 5.51 -6.92
N PHE A 16 16.33 5.13 -6.10
CA PHE A 16 15.85 3.76 -5.95
C PHE A 16 14.68 3.44 -6.88
N ILE A 17 14.16 4.42 -7.61
CA ILE A 17 13.09 4.25 -8.59
C ILE A 17 13.72 4.02 -9.96
N SER A 18 13.31 2.93 -10.63
CA SER A 18 13.71 2.65 -11.99
C SER A 18 12.92 3.48 -12.98
N HIS A 19 11.60 3.50 -12.84
CA HIS A 19 10.66 4.26 -13.67
C HIS A 19 9.28 4.32 -13.01
N ILE A 20 8.46 5.28 -13.43
CA ILE A 20 7.06 5.42 -13.04
C ILE A 20 6.17 5.25 -14.27
N VAL A 21 5.01 4.63 -14.08
CA VAL A 21 3.97 4.56 -15.13
C VAL A 21 2.72 5.23 -14.59
N ASP A 22 2.31 6.29 -15.29
CA ASP A 22 1.08 7.01 -15.00
C ASP A 22 -0.15 6.18 -15.34
N VAL A 23 -1.25 6.43 -14.65
CA VAL A 23 -2.56 5.82 -14.89
C VAL A 23 -3.62 6.90 -14.96
N GLN A 24 -4.80 6.57 -15.48
CA GLN A 24 -5.88 7.55 -15.59
C GLN A 24 -6.28 8.18 -14.24
N ALA A 25 -6.35 9.51 -14.20
CA ALA A 25 -6.67 10.32 -13.02
C ALA A 25 -8.18 10.62 -12.90
N ASP A 26 -9.02 9.58 -12.82
CA ASP A 26 -10.49 9.68 -12.78
C ASP A 26 -11.09 9.41 -11.38
N GLY A 27 -10.26 9.42 -10.34
CA GLY A 27 -10.64 9.03 -8.98
C GLY A 27 -10.52 7.52 -8.71
N HIS A 28 -10.15 6.71 -9.72
CA HIS A 28 -9.84 5.29 -9.56
C HIS A 28 -8.33 5.00 -9.63
N CYS A 29 -7.47 6.01 -9.76
CA CYS A 29 -6.02 5.86 -10.01
C CYS A 29 -5.32 4.88 -9.07
N GLY A 30 -5.65 4.86 -7.77
CA GLY A 30 -5.10 3.87 -6.82
C GLY A 30 -5.42 2.43 -7.23
N PHE A 31 -6.69 2.16 -7.52
CA PHE A 31 -7.14 0.83 -7.96
C PHE A 31 -6.64 0.48 -9.37
N ARG A 32 -6.52 1.47 -10.26
CA ARG A 32 -5.93 1.32 -11.60
C ARG A 32 -4.46 0.93 -11.53
N ALA A 33 -3.67 1.58 -10.68
CA ALA A 33 -2.26 1.27 -10.47
C ALA A 33 -2.09 -0.16 -9.91
N ILE A 34 -2.93 -0.57 -8.95
CA ILE A 34 -2.95 -1.95 -8.45
C ILE A 34 -3.31 -2.93 -9.56
N ALA A 35 -4.40 -2.69 -10.31
CA ALA A 35 -4.86 -3.56 -11.40
C ALA A 35 -3.77 -3.78 -12.46
N ALA A 36 -3.05 -2.71 -12.83
CA ALA A 36 -1.93 -2.79 -13.75
C ALA A 36 -0.78 -3.64 -13.19
N GLN A 37 -0.32 -3.39 -11.95
CA GLN A 37 0.81 -4.11 -11.37
C GLN A 37 0.53 -5.59 -11.07
N ILE A 38 -0.72 -5.95 -10.77
CA ILE A 38 -1.09 -7.36 -10.55
C ILE A 38 -1.32 -8.13 -11.86
N GLY A 39 -1.36 -7.45 -13.01
CA GLY A 39 -1.49 -8.03 -14.34
C GLY A 39 -2.90 -8.04 -14.92
N TYR A 40 -3.87 -7.39 -14.27
CA TYR A 40 -5.22 -7.23 -14.83
C TYR A 40 -5.25 -6.14 -15.91
N GLY A 41 -4.32 -5.17 -15.87
CA GLY A 41 -4.37 -3.97 -16.70
C GLY A 41 -5.22 -2.87 -16.06
N GLU A 42 -4.86 -1.60 -16.31
CA GLU A 42 -5.42 -0.47 -15.55
C GLU A 42 -6.94 -0.33 -15.66
N ASP A 43 -7.54 -0.70 -16.79
CA ASP A 43 -8.98 -0.60 -17.02
C ASP A 43 -9.82 -1.62 -16.22
N ASN A 44 -9.16 -2.60 -15.61
CA ASN A 44 -9.79 -3.60 -14.76
C ASN A 44 -9.79 -3.20 -13.27
N TRP A 45 -9.71 -1.91 -12.96
CA TRP A 45 -9.82 -1.36 -11.60
C TRP A 45 -11.10 -1.77 -10.88
N ALA A 46 -12.20 -2.00 -11.61
CA ALA A 46 -13.47 -2.42 -11.03
C ALA A 46 -13.36 -3.82 -10.42
N GLN A 47 -12.60 -4.72 -11.05
CA GLN A 47 -12.32 -6.05 -10.49
C GLN A 47 -11.55 -5.93 -9.17
N VAL A 48 -10.59 -5.00 -9.07
CA VAL A 48 -9.86 -4.77 -7.83
C VAL A 48 -10.81 -4.35 -6.71
N ARG A 49 -11.75 -3.44 -6.96
CA ARG A 49 -12.76 -3.05 -5.96
C ARG A 49 -13.61 -4.24 -5.51
N MET A 50 -14.09 -5.06 -6.46
CA MET A 50 -14.89 -6.26 -6.13
C MET A 50 -14.11 -7.26 -5.29
N ASP A 51 -12.85 -7.52 -5.66
CA ASP A 51 -11.95 -8.42 -4.93
C ASP A 51 -11.70 -7.96 -3.49
N LEU A 52 -11.57 -6.65 -3.27
CA LEU A 52 -11.38 -6.07 -1.94
C LEU A 52 -12.67 -6.07 -1.11
N ILE A 53 -13.82 -5.84 -1.73
CA ILE A 53 -15.14 -5.97 -1.06
C ILE A 53 -15.31 -7.41 -0.58
N GLU A 54 -15.04 -8.39 -1.45
CA GLU A 54 -15.13 -9.81 -1.09
C GLU A 54 -14.17 -10.16 0.05
N GLU A 55 -12.90 -9.75 -0.02
CA GLU A 55 -11.92 -10.00 1.05
C GLU A 55 -12.40 -9.48 2.41
N ILE A 56 -12.91 -8.24 2.46
CA ILE A 56 -13.39 -7.64 3.71
C ILE A 56 -14.64 -8.36 4.21
N GLN A 57 -15.60 -8.65 3.33
CA GLN A 57 -16.85 -9.35 3.71
C GLN A 57 -16.57 -10.78 4.21
N THR A 58 -15.68 -11.52 3.55
CA THR A 58 -15.32 -12.88 3.95
C THR A 58 -14.57 -12.90 5.30
N ASN A 59 -13.78 -11.87 5.60
CA ASN A 59 -12.93 -11.82 6.80
C ASN A 59 -13.32 -10.66 7.73
N MET A 60 -14.62 -10.35 7.81
CA MET A 60 -15.14 -9.17 8.51
C MET A 60 -14.67 -9.06 9.97
N GLU A 61 -14.69 -10.17 10.72
CA GLU A 61 -14.25 -10.19 12.11
C GLU A 61 -12.78 -9.79 12.27
N LEU A 62 -11.92 -10.27 11.36
CA LEU A 62 -10.50 -9.96 11.36
C LEU A 62 -10.25 -8.47 11.08
N TYR A 63 -10.97 -7.87 10.12
CA TYR A 63 -10.83 -6.44 9.82
C TYR A 63 -11.45 -5.54 10.90
N ASN A 64 -12.51 -5.98 11.59
CA ASN A 64 -13.04 -5.27 12.76
C ASN A 64 -12.07 -5.28 13.95
N VAL A 65 -11.28 -6.35 14.11
CA VAL A 65 -10.22 -6.40 15.12
C VAL A 65 -9.03 -5.53 14.70
N LEU A 66 -8.64 -5.54 13.42
CA LEU A 66 -7.53 -4.74 12.91
C LEU A 66 -7.82 -3.23 12.95
N TYR A 67 -9.07 -2.84 12.71
CA TYR A 67 -9.55 -1.46 12.68
C TYR A 67 -10.55 -1.24 13.82
N PRO A 68 -10.07 -0.98 15.06
CA PRO A 68 -10.90 -0.96 16.25
C PRO A 68 -11.89 0.21 16.30
N GLU A 69 -11.72 1.22 15.45
CA GLU A 69 -12.65 2.31 15.24
C GLU A 69 -14.02 1.77 14.84
N TYR A 70 -15.03 2.24 15.55
CA TYR A 70 -16.40 1.78 15.36
C TYR A 70 -16.83 1.90 13.88
N ASN A 71 -17.24 0.77 13.30
CA ASN A 71 -17.69 0.64 11.91
C ASN A 71 -16.65 0.95 10.82
N TYR A 72 -15.34 0.96 11.13
CA TYR A 72 -14.34 1.32 10.12
C TYR A 72 -14.29 0.35 8.92
N ALA A 73 -14.41 -0.96 9.16
CA ALA A 73 -14.50 -1.94 8.06
C ALA A 73 -15.71 -1.67 7.14
N ASN A 74 -16.84 -1.23 7.70
CA ASN A 74 -18.00 -0.81 6.91
C ASN A 74 -17.74 0.48 6.13
N THR A 75 -16.99 1.43 6.68
CA THR A 75 -16.53 2.64 5.96
C THR A 75 -15.68 2.26 4.75
N LEU A 76 -14.77 1.29 4.89
CA LEU A 76 -13.98 0.79 3.76
C LEU A 76 -14.85 0.13 2.69
N LEU A 77 -15.82 -0.70 3.09
CA LEU A 77 -16.79 -1.27 2.14
C LEU A 77 -17.56 -0.18 1.38
N HIS A 78 -17.94 0.89 2.08
CA HIS A 78 -18.63 2.02 1.46
C HIS A 78 -17.75 2.75 0.44
N SER A 79 -16.47 3.01 0.76
CA SER A 79 -15.55 3.68 -0.16
C SER A 79 -15.19 2.83 -1.38
N LEU A 80 -15.24 1.50 -1.25
CA LEU A 80 -15.03 0.55 -2.35
C LEU A 80 -16.23 0.45 -3.31
N ALA A 81 -17.45 0.68 -2.82
CA ALA A 81 -18.71 0.47 -3.55
C ALA A 81 -19.05 1.58 -4.56
N TRP A 82 -18.15 1.86 -5.51
CA TRP A 82 -18.37 2.81 -6.60
C TRP A 82 -17.81 2.32 -7.94
N PHE A 83 -18.66 2.28 -8.96
CA PHE A 83 -18.37 1.67 -10.27
C PHE A 83 -18.74 2.55 -11.47
N ALA A 84 -19.05 3.83 -11.25
CA ALA A 84 -19.19 4.78 -12.35
C ALA A 84 -17.80 5.14 -12.94
N PRO A 85 -17.71 5.68 -14.17
CA PRO A 85 -16.43 5.98 -14.82
C PRO A 85 -15.51 6.95 -14.07
N THR A 86 -16.07 7.81 -13.22
CA THR A 86 -15.31 8.76 -12.40
C THR A 86 -15.76 8.67 -10.94
N ALA A 87 -14.84 8.72 -9.99
CA ALA A 87 -15.13 8.64 -8.57
C ALA A 87 -14.96 9.99 -7.84
N PRO A 88 -15.96 10.47 -7.08
CA PRO A 88 -15.75 11.56 -6.15
C PRO A 88 -14.88 11.12 -4.97
N ARG A 89 -14.31 12.09 -4.25
CA ARG A 89 -13.28 11.88 -3.19
C ARG A 89 -13.67 10.83 -2.14
N VAL A 90 -14.95 10.74 -1.79
CA VAL A 90 -15.44 9.77 -0.78
C VAL A 90 -15.25 8.30 -1.18
N TYR A 91 -14.97 8.03 -2.46
CA TYR A 91 -14.66 6.71 -2.99
C TYR A 91 -13.22 6.56 -3.47
N TRP A 92 -12.35 7.53 -3.19
CA TRP A 92 -10.92 7.37 -3.46
C TRP A 92 -10.32 6.29 -2.56
N MET A 93 -9.13 5.81 -2.93
CA MET A 93 -8.45 4.77 -2.18
C MET A 93 -7.94 5.30 -0.84
N TYR A 94 -8.49 4.77 0.26
CA TYR A 94 -7.98 4.92 1.62
C TYR A 94 -6.72 4.08 1.76
N PHE A 95 -5.62 4.56 1.20
CA PHE A 95 -4.44 3.76 0.89
C PHE A 95 -3.79 3.15 2.14
N MET A 96 -3.85 3.82 3.30
CA MET A 96 -3.30 3.26 4.53
C MET A 96 -4.05 2.00 4.97
N SER A 97 -5.37 2.06 4.95
CA SER A 97 -6.22 0.99 5.43
C SER A 97 -6.47 -0.08 4.37
N LEU A 98 -6.64 0.31 3.11
CA LEU A 98 -6.81 -0.65 2.03
C LEU A 98 -5.51 -1.37 1.67
N GLY A 99 -4.34 -0.83 2.01
CA GLY A 99 -3.06 -1.47 1.72
C GLY A 99 -2.94 -2.88 2.30
N VAL A 100 -3.37 -3.09 3.56
CA VAL A 100 -3.37 -4.43 4.19
C VAL A 100 -4.39 -5.37 3.53
N VAL A 101 -5.56 -4.83 3.14
CA VAL A 101 -6.59 -5.60 2.43
C VAL A 101 -6.07 -6.07 1.07
N ILE A 102 -5.42 -5.19 0.31
CA ILE A 102 -4.79 -5.50 -0.98
C ILE A 102 -3.72 -6.57 -0.82
N ALA A 103 -2.80 -6.40 0.14
CA ALA A 103 -1.74 -7.36 0.40
C ALA A 103 -2.30 -8.75 0.77
N SER A 104 -3.36 -8.78 1.58
CA SER A 104 -4.01 -10.02 2.02
C SER A 104 -4.76 -10.72 0.88
N ARG A 105 -5.57 -9.99 0.12
CA ARG A 105 -6.37 -10.54 -0.99
C ARG A 105 -5.51 -11.16 -2.07
N TYR A 106 -4.43 -10.48 -2.47
CA TYR A 106 -3.58 -10.93 -3.57
C TYR A 106 -2.32 -11.68 -3.14
N ASN A 107 -2.14 -11.89 -1.83
CA ASN A 107 -0.97 -12.53 -1.24
C ASN A 107 0.36 -11.96 -1.77
N LEU A 108 0.51 -10.65 -1.67
CA LEU A 108 1.64 -9.88 -2.16
C LEU A 108 2.17 -8.91 -1.10
N VAL A 109 3.34 -8.33 -1.36
CA VAL A 109 3.87 -7.20 -0.60
C VAL A 109 3.63 -5.93 -1.39
N LEU A 110 2.96 -4.97 -0.77
CA LEU A 110 2.66 -3.68 -1.38
C LEU A 110 3.47 -2.59 -0.69
N HIS A 111 4.31 -1.90 -1.46
CA HIS A 111 4.97 -0.67 -1.03
C HIS A 111 4.17 0.53 -1.52
N ILE A 112 3.84 1.45 -0.62
CA ILE A 112 3.23 2.73 -0.95
C ILE A 112 4.25 3.81 -0.61
N PHE A 113 4.63 4.61 -1.59
CA PHE A 113 5.44 5.81 -1.42
C PHE A 113 4.55 7.04 -1.47
N ASP A 114 4.98 8.11 -0.83
CA ASP A 114 4.24 9.36 -0.74
C ASP A 114 5.21 10.54 -0.86
N THR A 115 4.69 11.70 -1.21
CA THR A 115 5.40 12.97 -1.13
C THR A 115 5.96 13.29 0.27
N TYR A 116 5.40 12.69 1.31
CA TYR A 116 5.87 12.76 2.69
C TYR A 116 6.33 11.39 3.19
N HIS A 117 7.53 11.29 3.78
CA HIS A 117 8.06 10.01 4.28
C HIS A 117 7.16 9.36 5.34
N SER A 118 6.38 10.14 6.09
CA SER A 118 5.40 9.67 7.07
C SER A 118 4.19 8.97 6.44
N GLY A 119 3.94 9.17 5.14
CA GLY A 119 2.91 8.49 4.36
C GLY A 119 3.42 7.25 3.61
N CYS A 120 4.69 6.88 3.77
CA CYS A 120 5.29 5.74 3.07
C CYS A 120 5.19 4.46 3.92
N PHE A 121 4.62 3.39 3.35
CA PHE A 121 4.39 2.14 4.09
C PHE A 121 4.59 0.88 3.25
N THR A 122 4.96 -0.20 3.93
CA THR A 122 4.94 -1.56 3.39
C THR A 122 3.79 -2.33 4.01
N HIS A 123 2.81 -2.71 3.19
CA HIS A 123 1.70 -3.55 3.59
C HIS A 123 1.99 -5.01 3.27
N LEU A 124 1.68 -5.86 4.23
CA LEU A 124 1.95 -7.28 4.21
C LEU A 124 0.65 -8.07 4.40
N PRO A 125 0.56 -9.32 3.91
CA PRO A 125 -0.61 -10.15 4.10
C PRO A 125 -0.92 -10.37 5.60
N LEU A 126 -2.19 -10.32 5.95
CA LEU A 126 -2.63 -10.45 7.35
C LEU A 126 -2.76 -11.91 7.81
N ARG A 127 -2.94 -12.84 6.87
CA ARG A 127 -3.34 -14.23 7.16
C ARG A 127 -2.53 -15.31 6.43
N SER A 128 -1.76 -14.93 5.41
CA SER A 128 -0.98 -15.90 4.63
C SER A 128 0.35 -16.18 5.31
N TYR A 129 0.76 -17.46 5.35
CA TYR A 129 2.12 -17.81 5.78
C TYR A 129 3.18 -17.16 4.87
N PRO A 130 4.31 -16.71 5.42
CA PRO A 130 5.38 -16.14 4.64
C PRO A 130 5.94 -17.16 3.65
N VAL A 131 5.94 -16.79 2.38
CA VAL A 131 6.61 -17.56 1.33
C VAL A 131 8.09 -17.15 1.25
N PRO A 132 8.98 -18.01 0.72
CA PRO A 132 10.38 -17.63 0.47
C PRO A 132 10.47 -16.34 -0.37
N VAL A 133 11.42 -15.45 -0.06
CA VAL A 133 11.55 -14.13 -0.71
C VAL A 133 11.54 -14.21 -2.24
N LYS A 134 12.24 -15.18 -2.82
CA LYS A 134 12.27 -15.42 -4.27
C LYS A 134 10.91 -15.71 -4.92
N ASN A 135 9.92 -16.13 -4.12
CA ASN A 135 8.56 -16.45 -4.57
C ASN A 135 7.57 -15.33 -4.21
N ARG A 136 8.01 -14.27 -3.51
CA ARG A 136 7.14 -13.15 -3.14
C ARG A 136 6.89 -12.29 -4.36
N ARG A 137 5.63 -11.89 -4.55
CA ARG A 137 5.28 -10.81 -5.47
C ARG A 137 5.37 -9.50 -4.69
N GLU A 138 6.26 -8.61 -5.12
CA GLU A 138 6.41 -7.26 -4.56
C GLU A 138 5.91 -6.26 -5.61
N ILE A 139 5.01 -5.36 -5.23
CA ILE A 139 4.47 -4.29 -6.07
C ILE A 139 4.64 -2.96 -5.35
N ALA A 140 4.70 -1.87 -6.10
CA ALA A 140 4.85 -0.54 -5.55
C ALA A 140 4.01 0.50 -6.28
N ILE A 141 3.42 1.41 -5.51
CA ILE A 141 2.70 2.59 -6.02
C ILE A 141 3.16 3.84 -5.28
N ALA A 142 2.93 5.01 -5.85
CA ALA A 142 3.21 6.29 -5.20
C ALA A 142 2.00 7.22 -5.26
N ARG A 143 1.78 7.99 -4.20
CA ARG A 143 0.86 9.13 -4.17
C ARG A 143 1.63 10.42 -4.47
N ILE A 144 1.20 11.14 -5.48
CA ILE A 144 1.77 12.41 -5.96
C ILE A 144 0.67 13.44 -6.24
N ARG A 145 1.03 14.72 -6.43
CA ARG A 145 0.12 15.79 -6.90
C ARG A 145 -1.21 15.88 -6.13
N GLY A 146 -1.16 15.75 -4.81
CA GLY A 146 -2.30 16.00 -3.92
C GLY A 146 -3.31 14.86 -3.72
N ASN A 147 -3.30 13.79 -4.55
CA ASN A 147 -3.93 12.47 -4.31
C ASN A 147 -3.93 11.55 -5.56
N HIS A 148 -3.07 11.81 -6.55
CA HIS A 148 -2.98 10.95 -7.73
C HIS A 148 -2.03 9.78 -7.46
N PHE A 149 -2.45 8.57 -7.81
CA PHE A 149 -1.63 7.38 -7.65
C PHE A 149 -1.04 6.92 -8.98
N VAL A 150 0.23 6.50 -8.94
CA VAL A 150 0.99 6.01 -10.08
C VAL A 150 1.65 4.67 -9.76
N GLN A 151 2.00 3.90 -10.79
CA GLN A 151 2.78 2.68 -10.63
C GLN A 151 4.26 3.03 -10.42
N VAL A 152 4.92 2.33 -9.50
CA VAL A 152 6.35 2.52 -9.22
C VAL A 152 7.08 1.20 -9.47
N PHE A 153 8.19 1.28 -10.19
CA PHE A 153 9.08 0.16 -10.42
C PHE A 153 10.42 0.45 -9.75
N LEU A 154 10.82 -0.40 -8.82
CA LEU A 154 11.96 -0.18 -7.94
C LEU A 154 13.22 -0.87 -8.48
N ARG A 155 14.38 -0.24 -8.26
CA ARG A 155 15.69 -0.86 -8.53
C ARG A 155 16.00 -1.91 -7.47
N PRO A 156 16.88 -2.89 -7.73
CA PRO A 156 17.34 -3.81 -6.70
C PRO A 156 17.90 -3.09 -5.47
N HIS A 157 17.72 -3.70 -4.29
CA HIS A 157 18.23 -3.20 -3.00
C HIS A 157 17.68 -1.85 -2.52
N TYR A 158 16.51 -1.43 -3.01
CA TYR A 158 15.82 -0.23 -2.52
C TYR A 158 15.54 -0.27 -0.99
N PRO A 159 15.53 0.89 -0.32
CA PRO A 159 15.08 1.01 1.07
C PRO A 159 13.58 0.76 1.15
N VAL A 160 13.16 -0.03 2.14
CA VAL A 160 11.77 -0.47 2.28
C VAL A 160 11.07 0.38 3.34
N PRO A 161 9.96 1.07 3.01
CA PRO A 161 9.20 1.80 4.01
C PRO A 161 8.72 0.90 5.16
N PRO A 162 8.48 1.45 6.36
CA PRO A 162 8.07 0.67 7.52
C PRO A 162 6.69 0.04 7.32
N THR A 163 6.40 -1.03 8.07
CA THR A 163 5.03 -1.55 8.17
C THR A 163 4.19 -0.72 9.13
N PRO A 164 2.89 -0.52 8.86
CA PRO A 164 1.98 0.15 9.78
C PRO A 164 2.02 -0.45 11.19
N LEU A 165 1.92 0.40 12.22
CA LEU A 165 2.07 -0.05 13.61
C LEU A 165 0.93 -1.01 14.01
N TRP A 166 -0.30 -0.68 13.61
CA TRP A 166 -1.48 -1.51 13.89
C TRP A 166 -1.36 -2.91 13.29
N TRP A 167 -0.81 -3.05 12.08
CA TRP A 167 -0.56 -4.37 11.48
C TRP A 167 0.37 -5.20 12.38
N ARG A 168 1.49 -4.61 12.84
CA ARG A 168 2.47 -5.31 13.70
C ARG A 168 1.89 -5.76 15.05
N GLN A 169 0.94 -5.00 15.59
CA GLN A 169 0.31 -5.28 16.88
C GLN A 169 -0.73 -6.40 16.81
N HIS A 170 -1.38 -6.59 15.66
CA HIS A 170 -2.51 -7.52 15.51
C HIS A 170 -2.16 -8.84 14.81
N VAL A 171 -1.02 -8.92 14.10
CA VAL A 171 -0.64 -10.15 13.39
C VAL A 171 -0.19 -11.26 14.33
N SER A 172 -0.55 -12.49 13.99
CA SER A 172 -0.10 -13.70 14.69
C SER A 172 1.41 -13.92 14.50
N ILE A 173 2.01 -14.74 15.36
CA ILE A 173 3.45 -15.01 15.32
C ILE A 173 3.88 -15.66 13.99
N GLU A 174 3.01 -16.47 13.40
CA GLU A 174 3.25 -17.17 12.14
C GLU A 174 3.34 -16.21 10.93
N VAL A 175 2.63 -15.09 10.99
CA VAL A 175 2.60 -14.08 9.93
C VAL A 175 3.79 -13.11 10.04
N ARG A 176 4.41 -12.98 11.22
CA ARG A 176 5.55 -12.08 11.45
C ARG A 176 6.76 -12.36 10.57
N GLY A 177 6.95 -13.60 10.11
CA GLY A 177 8.03 -13.97 9.18
C GLY A 177 7.97 -13.25 7.83
N TRP A 178 6.85 -12.58 7.50
CA TRP A 178 6.82 -11.63 6.38
C TRP A 178 7.80 -10.47 6.60
N VAL A 179 7.74 -9.82 7.77
CA VAL A 179 8.55 -8.63 8.13
C VAL A 179 10.02 -8.96 8.22
N GLU A 180 10.37 -10.12 8.78
CA GLU A 180 11.76 -10.50 9.04
C GLU A 180 12.64 -10.43 7.79
N SER A 181 12.06 -10.73 6.62
CA SER A 181 12.76 -10.66 5.33
C SER A 181 13.04 -9.23 4.83
N TYR A 182 12.43 -8.22 5.44
CA TYR A 182 12.55 -6.80 5.04
C TYR A 182 13.28 -5.95 6.07
N ILE A 183 13.57 -6.44 7.28
CA ILE A 183 14.16 -5.66 8.38
C ILE A 183 15.42 -4.91 7.95
N VAL A 184 16.34 -5.55 7.22
CA VAL A 184 17.57 -4.89 6.76
C VAL A 184 17.26 -3.69 5.86
N ARG A 185 16.33 -3.84 4.90
CA ARG A 185 15.93 -2.75 4.00
C ARG A 185 15.09 -1.68 4.72
N MET A 186 14.36 -2.03 5.78
CA MET A 186 13.63 -1.08 6.63
C MET A 186 14.55 -0.28 7.56
N ASN A 187 15.67 -0.86 7.99
CA ASN A 187 16.71 -0.14 8.72
C ASN A 187 17.39 0.87 7.80
N LEU A 188 17.73 0.47 6.57
CA LEU A 188 18.25 1.38 5.55
C LEU A 188 17.29 2.54 5.28
N TRP A 189 15.98 2.28 5.20
CA TRP A 189 14.97 3.33 5.11
C TRP A 189 15.07 4.31 6.28
N SER A 190 15.09 3.81 7.51
CA SER A 190 15.18 4.64 8.72
C SER A 190 16.43 5.52 8.71
N GLU A 191 17.58 4.95 8.33
CA GLU A 191 18.85 5.67 8.20
C GLU A 191 18.79 6.81 7.19
N ILE A 192 18.20 6.57 6.00
CA ILE A 192 18.07 7.58 4.95
C ILE A 192 17.06 8.68 5.36
N MET A 193 15.97 8.30 6.04
CA MET A 193 14.90 9.24 6.42
C MET A 193 15.15 9.98 7.75
N GLY A 194 16.29 9.72 8.42
CA GLY A 194 16.60 10.34 9.71
C GLY A 194 15.74 9.85 10.88
N GLY A 195 15.08 8.69 10.73
CA GLY A 195 14.35 8.01 11.81
C GLY A 195 15.27 7.07 12.60
N GLY A 196 15.15 7.04 13.93
CA GLY A 196 15.85 6.04 14.74
C GLY A 196 15.33 4.62 14.46
N PRO A 197 16.08 3.56 14.82
CA PRO A 197 15.60 2.19 14.71
C PRO A 197 14.29 2.01 15.49
N GLY A 198 13.18 1.73 14.78
CA GLY A 198 11.89 1.39 15.38
C GLY A 198 10.87 2.52 15.53
N THR A 199 11.14 3.76 15.10
CA THR A 199 10.28 4.92 15.41
C THR A 199 9.28 5.37 14.33
N SER A 200 9.09 4.65 13.23
CA SER A 200 8.30 5.15 12.08
C SER A 200 7.08 4.30 11.70
N GLY A 201 6.48 3.59 12.66
CA GLY A 201 5.16 3.03 12.42
C GLY A 201 4.12 4.13 12.51
N GLY A 202 3.53 4.56 11.40
CA GLY A 202 2.30 5.35 11.43
C GLY A 202 1.25 4.67 12.31
N GLU A 203 0.57 5.49 13.11
CA GLU A 203 -0.56 5.09 13.94
C GLU A 203 -1.83 5.10 13.10
N PHE A 204 -2.76 4.21 13.43
CA PHE A 204 -4.04 4.13 12.74
C PHE A 204 -4.85 5.41 13.05
N GLY A 205 -5.48 6.01 12.04
CA GLY A 205 -6.30 7.21 12.24
C GLY A 205 -5.53 8.53 12.45
N GLY A 206 -4.20 8.57 12.25
CA GLY A 206 -3.50 9.84 12.05
C GLY A 206 -4.05 10.58 10.81
N ASP A 207 -3.86 11.90 10.72
CA ASP A 207 -4.35 12.79 9.63
C ASP A 207 -3.77 12.47 8.21
N ILE A 208 -3.48 11.22 7.91
CA ILE A 208 -2.71 10.75 6.75
C ILE A 208 -3.59 10.08 5.67
N ASP A 209 -4.87 9.81 5.96
CA ASP A 209 -5.89 9.34 4.99
C ASP A 209 -6.79 10.48 4.46
#